data_AF-A0A3M1RH40-F1
#
_entry.id   AF-A0A3M1RH40-F1
#
_cell.length_a   1.000
_cell.length_b   1.000
_cell.length_c   1.000
_cell.angle_alpha   90.00
_cell.angle_beta   90.00
_cell.angle_gamma   90.00
#
_symmetry.space_group_name_H-M   'P 1'
#
loop_
_entity.id
_entity.type
_entity.pdbx_description
1 polymer ?
#
loop_
_entity_poly.entity_id
_entity_poly.type
_entity_poly.pdbx_seq_one_letter_code
_entity_poly.pdbx_strand_id
1 'polypeptide(L)'
;LILPSAMWVEKEGIMGQTDRRSQFTPKLVDPPGEARPDFWQIKEVARRIAQKLDRKTRYRVLDPLTGRVKAVKEVYGLGFETEEEAWNEYRLCTRGRDVDLWGATYTKLQAHAGGVQWPCPSTDFENRGTAKRYVSKEYARQVFGETVKRYKTGYVTLYDQHLEEKGLPGPINYYGAHPFHKGSEGKAIIRVLKAGLDFEMPDAEYPVVLNTGRVIEHWHSGTMTMRVRLLRELNPHAYVEVSPEDARKLGVSNEDRLKLISRRGEIVLPVWVTKRARPGMVFVPWFDERKLINLLTVDDPQSWSGAGEPDYKVCAIKLMKV
;
A
#
# COMPACT_ATOMS: atom_id res chain seq x y z
N LEU A 1 5.88 21.85 -14.72
CA LEU A 1 5.38 22.40 -13.44
C LEU A 1 5.78 21.44 -12.33
N ILE A 2 6.42 21.92 -11.27
CA ILE A 2 6.76 21.14 -10.06
C ILE A 2 6.20 21.91 -8.87
N LEU A 3 5.45 21.26 -7.99
CA LEU A 3 4.88 21.87 -6.79
C LEU A 3 5.62 21.33 -5.56
N PRO A 4 6.18 22.18 -4.68
CA PRO A 4 6.87 21.72 -3.48
C PRO A 4 5.86 21.20 -2.44
N SER A 5 5.97 19.92 -2.08
CA SER A 5 5.05 19.26 -1.13
C SER A 5 5.64 19.11 0.27
N ALA A 6 4.82 19.35 1.28
CA ALA A 6 5.16 19.05 2.68
C ALA A 6 5.25 17.53 2.89
N MET A 7 6.35 17.08 3.49
CA MET A 7 6.67 15.67 3.69
C MET A 7 6.38 15.20 5.12
N TRP A 8 5.82 13.98 5.24
CA TRP A 8 5.67 13.25 6.51
C TRP A 8 5.15 14.12 7.66
N VAL A 9 5.98 14.44 8.66
CA VAL A 9 5.63 15.20 9.88
C VAL A 9 5.50 16.71 9.67
N GLU A 10 5.75 17.23 8.48
CA GLU A 10 5.53 18.63 8.12
C GLU A 10 4.03 18.95 7.90
N LYS A 11 3.18 17.93 7.89
CA LYS A 11 1.73 18.00 7.74
C LYS A 11 1.07 16.97 8.65
N GLU A 12 -0.21 17.19 8.94
CA GLU A 12 -1.02 16.16 9.58
C GLU A 12 -1.72 15.26 8.57
N GLY A 13 -2.17 14.10 9.03
CA GLY A 13 -2.96 13.19 8.22
C GLY A 13 -3.18 11.85 8.90
N ILE A 14 -3.90 10.97 8.20
CA ILE A 14 -4.22 9.62 8.67
C ILE A 14 -3.63 8.61 7.70
N MET A 15 -2.87 7.65 8.23
CA MET A 15 -2.25 6.57 7.44
C MET A 15 -2.87 5.21 7.76
N GLY A 16 -3.27 4.48 6.72
CA GLY A 16 -3.71 3.10 6.81
C GLY A 16 -2.52 2.13 6.75
N GLN A 17 -2.47 1.18 7.69
CA GLN A 17 -1.46 0.13 7.76
C GLN A 17 -1.99 -1.20 7.22
N THR A 18 -1.08 -2.13 6.93
CA THR A 18 -1.38 -3.47 6.39
C THR A 18 -2.26 -4.31 7.32
N ASP A 19 -2.21 -4.06 8.63
CA ASP A 19 -3.04 -4.73 9.62
C ASP A 19 -4.43 -4.10 9.79
N ARG A 20 -4.86 -3.24 8.86
CA ARG A 20 -6.14 -2.49 8.86
C ARG A 20 -6.21 -1.32 9.84
N ARG A 21 -5.07 -0.90 10.41
CA ARG A 21 -5.04 0.20 11.37
C ARG A 21 -4.93 1.56 10.69
N SER A 22 -5.89 2.44 10.95
CA SER A 22 -5.80 3.87 10.65
C SER A 22 -5.14 4.58 11.83
N GLN A 23 -4.07 5.32 11.57
CA GLN A 23 -3.29 6.04 12.59
C GLN A 23 -3.19 7.52 12.25
N PHE A 24 -3.43 8.38 13.24
CA PHE A 24 -3.21 9.81 13.10
C PHE A 24 -1.72 10.12 13.21
N THR A 25 -1.24 10.97 12.31
CA THR A 25 0.10 11.56 12.35
C THR A 25 -0.07 13.07 12.53
N PRO A 26 0.30 13.65 13.70
CA PRO A 26 0.26 15.10 13.88
C PRO A 26 1.34 15.79 13.05
N LYS A 27 1.08 17.04 12.68
CA LYS A 27 2.14 17.95 12.24
C LYS A 27 3.07 18.25 13.43
N LEU A 28 4.38 18.11 13.24
CA LEU A 28 5.40 18.36 14.27
C LEU A 28 6.33 19.52 13.94
N VAL A 29 6.54 19.82 12.65
CA VAL A 29 7.42 20.90 12.19
C VAL A 29 6.79 21.64 11.02
N ASP A 30 7.26 22.84 10.73
CA ASP A 30 6.83 23.57 9.53
C ASP A 30 7.52 23.04 8.27
N PRO A 31 6.82 22.99 7.12
CA PRO A 31 7.42 22.62 5.85
C PRO A 31 8.45 23.67 5.41
N PRO A 32 9.57 23.24 4.78
CA PRO A 32 10.63 24.16 4.37
C PRO A 32 10.21 25.04 3.17
N GLY A 33 10.66 26.29 3.18
CA GLY A 33 10.48 27.24 2.07
C GLY A 33 9.00 27.44 1.71
N GLU A 34 8.66 27.18 0.44
CA GLU A 34 7.30 27.34 -0.09
C GLU A 34 6.49 26.04 -0.09
N ALA A 35 7.01 24.95 0.51
CA ALA A 35 6.31 23.69 0.51
C ALA A 35 4.94 23.77 1.21
N ARG A 36 3.95 23.07 0.65
CA ARG A 36 2.58 23.02 1.17
C ARG A 36 2.07 21.58 1.21
N PRO A 37 1.18 21.21 2.16
CA PRO A 37 0.55 19.89 2.16
C PRO A 37 -0.17 19.59 0.84
N ASP A 38 -0.08 18.36 0.36
CA ASP A 38 -0.74 17.96 -0.91
C ASP A 38 -2.26 18.18 -0.84
N PHE A 39 -2.87 17.99 0.34
CA PHE A 39 -4.28 18.30 0.55
C PHE A 39 -4.60 19.77 0.25
N TRP A 40 -3.77 20.70 0.73
CA TRP A 40 -3.90 22.12 0.40
C TRP A 40 -3.76 22.35 -1.11
N GLN A 41 -2.76 21.72 -1.75
CA GLN A 41 -2.52 21.89 -3.19
C GLN A 41 -3.72 21.42 -4.03
N ILE A 42 -4.28 20.25 -3.70
CA ILE A 42 -5.47 19.69 -4.37
C ILE A 42 -6.67 20.63 -4.21
N LYS A 43 -6.92 21.13 -2.98
CA LYS A 43 -8.01 22.10 -2.73
C LYS A 43 -7.84 23.37 -3.55
N GLU A 44 -6.62 23.89 -3.63
CA GLU A 44 -6.30 25.15 -4.30
C GLU A 44 -6.36 25.05 -5.82
N VAL A 45 -5.98 23.91 -6.40
CA VAL A 45 -6.17 23.63 -7.83
C VAL A 45 -7.66 23.54 -8.15
N ALA A 46 -8.42 22.74 -7.37
CA ALA A 46 -9.86 22.60 -7.57
C ALA A 46 -10.60 23.94 -7.44
N ARG A 47 -10.23 24.77 -6.45
CA ARG A 47 -10.78 26.12 -6.26
C ARG A 47 -10.52 27.02 -7.47
N ARG A 48 -9.28 27.06 -7.98
CA ARG A 48 -8.93 27.89 -9.15
C ARG A 48 -9.64 27.44 -10.42
N ILE A 49 -9.76 26.13 -10.65
CA ILE A 49 -10.53 25.58 -11.78
C ILE A 49 -11.99 26.01 -11.66
N ALA A 50 -12.61 25.80 -10.49
CA ALA A 50 -13.99 26.17 -10.25
C ALA A 50 -14.25 27.67 -10.43
N GLN A 51 -13.34 28.54 -9.98
CA GLN A 51 -13.42 29.99 -10.18
C GLN A 51 -13.35 30.38 -11.66
N LYS A 52 -12.43 29.78 -12.43
CA LYS A 52 -12.33 30.03 -13.88
C LYS A 52 -13.57 29.60 -14.65
N LEU A 53 -14.25 28.56 -14.18
CA LEU A 53 -15.49 28.06 -14.76
C LEU A 53 -16.74 28.77 -14.20
N ASP A 54 -16.57 29.73 -13.28
CA ASP A 54 -17.63 30.34 -12.47
C ASP A 54 -18.63 29.32 -11.89
N ARG A 55 -18.12 28.16 -11.48
CA ARG A 55 -18.94 27.04 -10.99
C ARG A 55 -18.76 26.85 -9.49
N LYS A 56 -19.79 27.20 -8.73
CA LYS A 56 -19.86 26.91 -7.30
C LYS A 56 -20.39 25.50 -7.02
N THR A 57 -19.94 24.92 -5.92
CA THR A 57 -20.42 23.65 -5.36
C THR A 57 -21.09 23.93 -4.01
N ARG A 58 -22.19 23.22 -3.73
CA ARG A 58 -22.78 23.19 -2.39
C ARG A 58 -22.08 22.12 -1.55
N TYR A 59 -21.24 22.56 -0.64
CA TYR A 59 -20.56 21.69 0.32
C TYR A 59 -21.37 21.57 1.61
N ARG A 60 -21.47 20.35 2.16
CA ARG A 60 -22.23 20.04 3.38
C ARG A 60 -21.25 19.72 4.50
N VAL A 61 -21.20 20.59 5.52
CA VAL A 61 -20.41 20.32 6.72
C VAL A 61 -21.16 19.31 7.57
N LEU A 62 -20.50 18.22 7.94
CA LEU A 62 -21.11 17.10 8.66
C LEU A 62 -20.83 17.18 10.16
N ASP A 63 -21.82 16.77 10.97
CA ASP A 63 -21.58 16.41 12.36
C ASP A 63 -20.78 15.11 12.43
N PRO A 64 -19.61 15.09 13.09
CA PRO A 64 -18.73 13.93 13.09
C PRO A 64 -19.27 12.73 13.85
N LEU A 65 -20.31 12.85 14.69
CA LEU A 65 -20.83 11.74 15.48
C LEU A 65 -22.12 11.14 14.90
N THR A 66 -22.92 11.98 14.24
CA THR A 66 -24.25 11.61 13.73
C THR A 66 -24.29 11.51 12.21
N GLY A 67 -23.40 12.23 11.51
CA GLY A 67 -23.38 12.34 10.05
C GLY A 67 -24.44 13.29 9.50
N ARG A 68 -25.16 14.00 10.37
CA ARG A 68 -26.16 15.00 9.97
C ARG A 68 -25.46 16.26 9.45
N VAL A 69 -26.09 16.93 8.50
CA VAL A 69 -25.59 18.21 7.96
C VAL A 69 -25.74 19.28 9.04
N LYS A 70 -24.62 19.89 9.45
CA LYS A 70 -24.58 21.05 10.36
C LYS A 70 -24.78 22.37 9.63
N ALA A 71 -24.17 22.48 8.45
CA ALA A 71 -24.21 23.68 7.64
C ALA A 71 -24.04 23.34 6.16
N VAL A 72 -24.50 24.23 5.29
CA VAL A 72 -24.28 24.17 3.84
C VAL A 72 -23.57 25.44 3.41
N LYS A 73 -22.47 25.30 2.68
CA LYS A 73 -21.66 26.41 2.15
C LYS A 73 -21.68 26.36 0.62
N GLU A 74 -21.80 27.51 -0.04
CA GLU A 74 -21.56 27.63 -1.48
C GLU A 74 -20.14 28.13 -1.72
N VAL A 75 -19.32 27.29 -2.35
CA VAL A 75 -17.86 27.48 -2.46
C VAL A 75 -17.37 27.16 -3.86
N TYR A 76 -16.24 27.74 -4.24
CA TYR A 76 -15.50 27.25 -5.41
C TYR A 76 -14.56 26.11 -4.97
N GLY A 77 -14.63 24.97 -5.65
CA GLY A 77 -13.78 23.80 -5.36
C GLY A 77 -14.44 22.77 -4.43
N LEU A 78 -13.63 22.17 -3.54
CA LEU A 78 -14.02 21.01 -2.73
C LEU A 78 -14.72 21.35 -1.40
N GLY A 79 -14.53 22.57 -0.88
CA GLY A 79 -15.22 23.07 0.31
C GLY A 79 -14.66 22.68 1.68
N PHE A 80 -13.72 21.74 1.75
CA PHE A 80 -13.05 21.39 3.01
C PHE A 80 -12.16 22.54 3.52
N GLU A 81 -12.38 22.98 4.75
CA GLU A 81 -11.49 23.90 5.45
C GLU A 81 -10.35 23.14 6.12
N THR A 82 -10.66 22.00 6.76
CA THR A 82 -9.72 21.19 7.53
C THR A 82 -9.64 19.74 7.03
N GLU A 83 -8.56 19.06 7.40
CA GLU A 83 -8.33 17.63 7.20
C GLU A 83 -9.39 16.78 7.93
N GLU A 84 -9.85 17.25 9.10
CA GLU A 84 -10.95 16.63 9.84
C GLU A 84 -12.26 16.64 9.05
N GLU A 85 -12.61 17.75 8.39
CA GLU A 85 -13.82 17.81 7.54
C GLU A 85 -13.77 16.79 6.40
N ALA A 86 -12.61 16.66 5.75
CA ALA A 86 -12.40 15.65 4.70
C ALA A 86 -12.46 14.22 5.26
N TRP A 87 -11.87 13.98 6.42
CA TRP A 87 -11.94 12.68 7.08
C TRP A 87 -13.37 12.32 7.50
N ASN A 88 -14.15 13.28 7.98
CA ASN A 88 -15.55 13.07 8.37
C ASN A 88 -16.43 12.69 7.17
N GLU A 89 -16.20 13.30 6.01
CA GLU A 89 -16.85 12.89 4.77
C GLU A 89 -16.39 11.50 4.31
N TYR A 90 -15.09 11.22 4.37
CA TYR A 90 -14.55 9.89 4.04
C TYR A 90 -15.17 8.78 4.90
N ARG A 91 -15.29 9.00 6.22
CA ARG A 91 -15.94 8.05 7.14
C ARG A 91 -17.38 7.76 6.75
N LEU A 92 -18.13 8.76 6.29
CA LEU A 92 -19.51 8.57 5.81
C LEU A 92 -19.56 7.62 4.61
N CYS A 93 -18.60 7.73 3.68
CA CYS A 93 -18.50 6.83 2.52
C CYS A 93 -18.25 5.36 2.90
N THR A 94 -17.67 5.12 4.08
CA THR A 94 -17.38 3.77 4.60
C THR A 94 -18.48 3.18 5.47
N ARG A 95 -19.42 4.00 5.97
CA ARG A 95 -20.43 3.58 6.93
C ARG A 95 -21.29 2.42 6.39
N GLY A 96 -21.38 1.33 7.16
CA GLY A 96 -22.09 0.09 6.82
C GLY A 96 -21.38 -0.81 5.80
N ARG A 97 -20.24 -0.39 5.24
CA ARG A 97 -19.43 -1.17 4.29
C ARG A 97 -18.46 -2.07 5.04
N ASP A 98 -17.83 -3.02 4.34
CA ASP A 98 -16.90 -3.96 4.98
C ASP A 98 -15.65 -3.27 5.58
N VAL A 99 -15.33 -2.07 5.10
CA VAL A 99 -14.23 -1.20 5.55
C VAL A 99 -14.70 -0.10 6.52
N ASP A 100 -15.79 -0.33 7.25
CA ASP A 100 -16.43 0.70 8.08
C ASP A 100 -15.45 1.38 9.04
N LEU A 101 -15.26 2.68 8.85
CA LEU A 101 -14.46 3.58 9.68
C LEU A 101 -15.35 4.66 10.33
N TRP A 102 -16.68 4.47 10.35
CA TRP A 102 -17.62 5.42 10.94
C TRP A 102 -17.24 5.81 12.36
N GLY A 103 -16.88 4.83 13.19
CA GLY A 103 -16.43 5.01 14.56
C GLY A 103 -15.04 5.64 14.72
N ALA A 104 -14.23 5.71 13.66
CA ALA A 104 -12.88 6.27 13.69
C ALA A 104 -12.90 7.81 13.65
N THR A 105 -13.56 8.46 14.61
CA THR A 105 -13.62 9.93 14.70
C THR A 105 -12.22 10.54 14.78
N TYR A 106 -12.08 11.80 14.34
CA TYR A 106 -10.79 12.49 14.36
C TYR A 106 -10.22 12.55 15.78
N THR A 107 -11.05 12.94 16.76
CA THR A 107 -10.71 12.95 18.19
C THR A 107 -10.28 11.57 18.69
N LYS A 108 -10.96 10.49 18.28
CA LYS A 108 -10.59 9.12 18.65
C LYS A 108 -9.21 8.75 18.10
N LEU A 109 -8.92 9.09 16.85
CA LEU A 109 -7.62 8.81 16.23
C LEU A 109 -6.49 9.65 16.85
N GLN A 110 -6.75 10.89 17.22
CA GLN A 110 -5.79 11.75 17.92
C GLN A 110 -5.45 11.23 19.32
N ALA A 111 -6.46 10.73 20.05
CA ALA A 111 -6.28 10.24 21.42
C ALA A 111 -5.64 8.84 21.48
N HIS A 112 -5.91 7.99 20.48
CA HIS A 112 -5.40 6.61 20.45
C HIS A 112 -4.17 6.50 19.55
N ALA A 113 -2.99 6.73 20.13
CA ALA A 113 -1.71 6.61 19.41
C ALA A 113 -1.53 5.24 18.72
N GLY A 114 -2.12 4.17 19.26
CA GLY A 114 -2.14 2.85 18.64
C GLY A 114 -3.19 2.67 17.54
N GLY A 115 -3.81 3.74 17.05
CA GLY A 115 -4.79 3.77 15.97
C GLY A 115 -6.10 3.02 16.21
N VAL A 116 -6.92 3.02 15.16
CA VAL A 116 -8.21 2.32 15.06
C VAL A 116 -8.14 1.27 13.94
N GLN A 117 -8.51 0.03 14.24
CA GLN A 117 -8.45 -1.10 13.31
C GLN A 117 -9.83 -1.37 12.71
N TRP A 118 -10.05 -1.08 11.42
CA TRP A 118 -11.36 -1.29 10.81
C TRP A 118 -11.68 -2.79 10.65
N PRO A 119 -12.94 -3.25 10.74
CA PRO A 119 -14.15 -2.45 10.98
C PRO A 119 -14.19 -1.77 12.35
N CYS A 120 -14.65 -0.52 12.38
CA CYS A 120 -14.94 0.24 13.58
C CYS A 120 -16.23 1.04 13.34
N PRO A 121 -17.40 0.39 13.42
CA PRO A 121 -18.69 1.07 13.23
C PRO A 121 -19.10 1.90 14.46
N SER A 122 -18.64 1.54 15.67
CA SER A 122 -19.05 2.20 16.91
C SER A 122 -18.32 3.53 17.19
N THR A 123 -19.07 4.58 17.52
CA THR A 123 -18.55 5.85 18.01
C THR A 123 -18.18 5.85 19.49
N ASP A 124 -18.33 4.72 20.21
CA ASP A 124 -17.77 4.56 21.55
C ASP A 124 -16.29 4.92 21.52
N PHE A 125 -15.91 5.93 22.30
CA PHE A 125 -14.57 6.49 22.29
C PHE A 125 -13.48 5.45 22.61
N GLU A 126 -13.75 4.51 23.51
CA GLU A 126 -12.79 3.48 23.93
C GLU A 126 -12.67 2.33 22.94
N ASN A 127 -13.65 2.15 22.05
CA ASN A 127 -13.63 1.10 21.03
C ASN A 127 -12.71 1.50 19.85
N ARG A 128 -11.61 0.78 19.71
CA ARG A 128 -10.60 0.94 18.66
C ARG A 128 -10.80 0.01 17.46
N GLY A 129 -11.97 -0.60 17.34
CA GLY A 129 -12.35 -1.43 16.20
C GLY A 129 -12.10 -2.93 16.41
N THR A 130 -11.84 -3.64 15.31
CA THR A 130 -11.98 -5.10 15.24
C THR A 130 -10.69 -5.83 14.86
N ALA A 131 -10.20 -6.66 15.78
CA ALA A 131 -9.01 -7.48 15.58
C ALA A 131 -9.28 -8.72 14.71
N LYS A 132 -10.44 -9.37 14.86
CA LYS A 132 -10.82 -10.59 14.14
C LYS A 132 -12.03 -10.33 13.25
N ARG A 133 -11.85 -10.36 11.94
CA ARG A 133 -12.95 -10.27 10.96
C ARG A 133 -13.63 -11.62 10.79
N TYR A 134 -14.88 -11.58 10.32
CA TYR A 134 -15.72 -12.74 9.99
C TYR A 134 -16.07 -13.65 11.16
N VAL A 135 -15.71 -13.31 12.40
CA VAL A 135 -15.92 -14.15 13.59
C VAL A 135 -17.07 -13.60 14.41
N SER A 136 -18.04 -14.44 14.80
CA SER A 136 -19.14 -14.02 15.67
C SER A 136 -18.65 -13.80 17.11
N LYS A 137 -19.42 -13.04 17.91
CA LYS A 137 -19.09 -12.77 19.31
C LYS A 137 -19.17 -14.01 20.19
N GLU A 138 -20.15 -14.88 19.94
CA GLU A 138 -20.30 -16.16 20.62
C GLU A 138 -19.08 -17.04 20.36
N TYR A 139 -18.64 -17.12 19.10
CA TYR A 139 -17.48 -17.90 18.73
C TYR A 139 -16.19 -17.32 19.31
N ALA A 140 -16.04 -16.00 19.31
CA ALA A 140 -14.92 -15.33 19.96
C ALA A 140 -14.85 -15.67 21.46
N ARG A 141 -16.00 -15.65 22.17
CA ARG A 141 -16.06 -16.04 23.59
C ARG A 141 -15.66 -17.50 23.80
N GLN A 142 -16.11 -18.41 22.94
CA GLN A 142 -15.78 -19.83 23.02
C GLN A 142 -14.29 -20.11 22.76
N VAL A 143 -13.71 -19.47 21.75
CA VAL A 143 -12.34 -19.76 21.30
C VAL A 143 -11.29 -18.98 22.07
N PHE A 144 -11.55 -17.71 22.39
CA PHE A 144 -10.59 -16.84 23.04
C PHE A 144 -10.86 -16.64 24.54
N GLY A 145 -11.99 -17.09 25.07
CA GLY A 145 -12.40 -16.88 26.46
C GLY A 145 -12.89 -15.46 26.78
N GLU A 146 -12.61 -14.50 25.89
CA GLU A 146 -13.00 -13.09 25.98
C GLU A 146 -13.48 -12.56 24.63
N THR A 147 -14.22 -11.45 24.63
CA THR A 147 -14.76 -10.83 23.41
C THR A 147 -14.08 -9.51 23.07
N VAL A 148 -13.27 -8.98 23.97
CA VAL A 148 -12.53 -7.73 23.82
C VAL A 148 -11.12 -7.92 24.36
N LYS A 149 -10.14 -7.29 23.73
CA LYS A 149 -8.78 -7.17 24.26
C LYS A 149 -8.55 -5.73 24.70
N ARG A 150 -8.22 -5.54 25.98
CA ARG A 150 -7.99 -4.22 26.57
C ARG A 150 -6.53 -3.77 26.40
N TYR A 151 -6.36 -2.48 26.16
CA TYR A 151 -5.10 -1.75 26.10
C TYR A 151 -5.18 -0.54 27.04
N LYS A 152 -4.04 0.13 27.26
CA LYS A 152 -4.00 1.38 28.05
C LYS A 152 -4.89 2.48 27.46
N THR A 153 -5.04 2.50 26.14
CA THR A 153 -5.79 3.51 25.39
C THR A 153 -7.11 2.91 24.85
N GLY A 154 -7.89 2.19 25.64
CA GLY A 154 -9.14 1.56 25.19
C GLY A 154 -8.99 0.10 24.73
N TYR A 155 -9.89 -0.40 23.89
CA TYR A 155 -10.00 -1.84 23.59
C TYR A 155 -10.30 -2.12 22.12
N VAL A 156 -10.01 -3.33 21.67
CA VAL A 156 -10.47 -3.85 20.36
C VAL A 156 -11.40 -5.04 20.58
N THR A 157 -12.35 -5.25 19.69
CA THR A 157 -13.17 -6.46 19.69
C THR A 157 -12.38 -7.63 19.10
N LEU A 158 -12.59 -8.83 19.67
CA LEU A 158 -12.07 -10.09 19.15
C LEU A 158 -13.08 -10.83 18.26
N TYR A 159 -14.12 -10.11 17.84
CA TYR A 159 -15.16 -10.54 16.92
C TYR A 159 -15.46 -9.41 15.94
N ASP A 160 -16.11 -9.75 14.85
CA ASP A 160 -16.50 -8.81 13.81
C ASP A 160 -17.84 -8.16 14.16
N GLN A 161 -17.79 -6.86 14.43
CA GLN A 161 -18.96 -6.08 14.84
C GLN A 161 -20.07 -6.09 13.77
N HIS A 162 -19.71 -6.23 12.48
CA HIS A 162 -20.70 -6.28 11.41
C HIS A 162 -21.59 -7.53 11.45
N LEU A 163 -21.11 -8.65 12.01
CA LEU A 163 -21.94 -9.86 12.09
C LEU A 163 -23.17 -9.61 12.97
N GLU A 164 -22.97 -8.96 14.12
CA GLU A 164 -24.06 -8.58 15.02
C GLU A 164 -24.95 -7.51 14.38
N GLU A 165 -24.35 -6.42 13.86
CA GLU A 165 -25.09 -5.30 13.27
C GLU A 165 -25.95 -5.71 12.05
N LYS A 166 -25.47 -6.66 11.26
CA LYS A 166 -26.16 -7.15 10.05
C LYS A 166 -26.98 -8.42 10.29
N GLY A 167 -26.99 -8.97 11.52
CA GLY A 167 -27.70 -10.20 11.85
C GLY A 167 -27.22 -11.42 11.06
N LEU A 168 -25.92 -11.49 10.76
CA LEU A 168 -25.36 -12.56 9.95
C LEU A 168 -25.17 -13.84 10.77
N PRO A 169 -25.58 -15.01 10.24
CA PRO A 169 -25.59 -16.24 11.02
C PRO A 169 -24.22 -16.93 11.06
N GLY A 170 -24.08 -17.82 12.04
CA GLY A 170 -22.98 -18.77 12.15
C GLY A 170 -21.78 -18.27 12.96
N PRO A 171 -20.91 -19.19 13.43
CA PRO A 171 -19.72 -18.83 14.20
C PRO A 171 -18.67 -18.08 13.36
N ILE A 172 -18.67 -18.33 12.05
CA ILE A 172 -17.84 -17.65 11.06
C ILE A 172 -18.72 -17.31 9.85
N ASN A 173 -18.63 -16.07 9.37
CA ASN A 173 -19.36 -15.60 8.20
C ASN A 173 -18.48 -14.75 7.30
N TYR A 174 -18.09 -15.30 6.15
CA TYR A 174 -17.32 -14.59 5.12
C TYR A 174 -18.25 -13.73 4.27
N TYR A 175 -18.83 -12.71 4.90
CA TYR A 175 -19.65 -11.72 4.20
C TYR A 175 -18.80 -10.92 3.20
N GLY A 176 -19.46 -10.41 2.16
CA GLY A 176 -18.84 -9.87 0.97
C GLY A 176 -19.30 -10.68 -0.23
N ALA A 177 -20.16 -10.09 -1.06
CA ALA A 177 -20.67 -10.77 -2.24
C ALA A 177 -19.49 -11.08 -3.18
N HIS A 178 -19.36 -12.35 -3.58
CA HIS A 178 -18.37 -12.71 -4.57
C HIS A 178 -18.97 -12.51 -5.98
N PRO A 179 -18.47 -11.56 -6.78
CA PRO A 179 -19.11 -11.19 -8.05
C PRO A 179 -19.24 -12.34 -9.05
N PHE A 180 -18.39 -13.37 -8.92
CA PHE A 180 -18.37 -14.53 -9.82
C PHE A 180 -18.93 -15.83 -9.21
N HIS A 181 -19.37 -15.84 -7.94
CA HIS A 181 -19.81 -17.07 -7.25
C HIS A 181 -21.14 -16.81 -6.53
N LYS A 182 -22.24 -16.79 -7.31
CA LYS A 182 -23.60 -16.64 -6.75
C LYS A 182 -23.93 -17.84 -5.84
N GLY A 183 -24.61 -17.61 -4.71
CA GLY A 183 -24.99 -18.69 -3.78
C GLY A 183 -23.90 -19.11 -2.79
N SER A 184 -22.76 -18.40 -2.77
CA SER A 184 -21.66 -18.64 -1.83
C SER A 184 -21.69 -17.69 -0.61
N GLU A 185 -22.83 -17.10 -0.29
CA GLU A 185 -22.96 -16.10 0.78
C GLU A 185 -22.47 -16.67 2.12
N GLY A 186 -21.61 -15.93 2.81
CA GLY A 186 -21.04 -16.32 4.09
C GLY A 186 -19.97 -17.42 4.02
N LYS A 187 -19.61 -17.92 2.83
CA LYS A 187 -18.64 -19.00 2.65
C LYS A 187 -17.35 -18.48 2.01
N ALA A 188 -16.21 -18.98 2.48
CA ALA A 188 -14.94 -18.86 1.78
C ALA A 188 -14.93 -19.78 0.54
N ILE A 189 -14.14 -19.41 -0.46
CA ILE A 189 -14.14 -20.09 -1.76
C ILE A 189 -12.76 -20.68 -2.00
N ILE A 190 -12.71 -21.99 -2.20
CA ILE A 190 -11.52 -22.68 -2.67
C ILE A 190 -11.56 -22.65 -4.20
N ARG A 191 -10.54 -22.02 -4.82
CA ARG A 191 -10.39 -21.96 -6.27
C ARG A 191 -9.29 -22.91 -6.71
N VAL A 192 -9.60 -23.77 -7.69
CA VAL A 192 -8.61 -24.59 -8.39
C VAL A 192 -8.13 -23.79 -9.60
N LEU A 193 -6.88 -23.34 -9.56
CA LEU A 193 -6.24 -22.63 -10.67
C LEU A 193 -5.45 -23.62 -11.52
N LYS A 194 -5.51 -23.48 -12.84
CA LYS A 194 -4.67 -24.28 -13.74
C LYS A 194 -3.21 -23.95 -13.48
N ALA A 195 -2.36 -24.98 -13.38
CA ALA A 195 -0.92 -24.79 -13.33
C ALA A 195 -0.40 -24.34 -14.70
N GLY A 196 0.40 -23.28 -14.72
CA GLY A 196 0.95 -22.67 -15.93
C GLY A 196 1.33 -21.23 -15.63
N LEU A 197 2.45 -20.77 -16.19
CA LEU A 197 2.93 -19.40 -16.03
C LEU A 197 2.75 -18.70 -17.37
N ASP A 198 1.82 -17.74 -17.46
CA ASP A 198 1.74 -16.80 -18.59
C ASP A 198 2.78 -15.69 -18.39
N PHE A 199 4.02 -16.08 -18.10
CA PHE A 199 5.15 -15.19 -17.89
C PHE A 199 6.12 -15.30 -19.07
N GLU A 200 6.95 -14.28 -19.28
CA GLU A 200 8.05 -14.33 -20.24
C GLU A 200 9.13 -15.30 -19.73
N MET A 201 8.93 -16.60 -20.00
CA MET A 201 9.82 -17.67 -19.58
C MET A 201 11.12 -17.67 -20.41
N PRO A 202 12.24 -18.12 -19.83
CA PRO A 202 13.49 -18.27 -20.57
C PRO A 202 13.35 -19.16 -21.80
N ASP A 203 14.06 -18.80 -22.86
CA ASP A 203 14.16 -19.56 -24.09
C ASP A 203 15.62 -19.70 -24.54
N ALA A 204 15.85 -20.18 -25.76
CA ALA A 204 17.19 -20.37 -26.28
C ALA A 204 17.97 -19.06 -26.47
N GLU A 205 17.30 -17.93 -26.73
CA GLU A 205 17.94 -16.63 -26.94
C GLU A 205 18.15 -15.88 -25.62
N TYR A 206 17.21 -16.02 -24.68
CA TYR A 206 17.20 -15.37 -23.36
C TYR A 206 17.09 -16.44 -22.26
N PRO A 207 18.17 -17.19 -21.96
CA PRO A 207 18.12 -18.40 -21.14
C PRO A 207 18.10 -18.17 -19.63
N VAL A 208 18.11 -16.93 -19.16
CA VAL A 208 18.23 -16.58 -17.73
C VAL A 208 17.00 -15.82 -17.26
N VAL A 209 16.50 -16.14 -16.06
CA VAL A 209 15.44 -15.35 -15.41
C VAL A 209 16.04 -14.14 -14.68
N LEU A 210 15.56 -12.94 -15.00
CA LEU A 210 15.75 -11.73 -14.21
C LEU A 210 14.66 -11.61 -13.15
N ASN A 211 15.08 -11.51 -11.89
CA ASN A 211 14.25 -11.11 -10.77
C ASN A 211 14.68 -9.72 -10.27
N THR A 212 13.71 -8.85 -9.96
CA THR A 212 14.01 -7.54 -9.35
C THR A 212 13.46 -7.45 -7.93
N GLY A 213 14.09 -6.67 -7.05
CA GLY A 213 13.51 -6.51 -5.72
C GLY A 213 14.18 -5.54 -4.77
N ARG A 214 13.92 -5.80 -3.48
CA ARG A 214 14.26 -4.92 -2.36
C ARG A 214 15.61 -5.26 -1.76
N VAL A 215 16.22 -4.24 -1.19
CA VAL A 215 17.31 -4.36 -0.23
C VAL A 215 16.87 -3.68 1.06
N ILE A 216 17.47 -4.05 2.18
CA ILE A 216 17.03 -3.58 3.50
C ILE A 216 17.35 -2.09 3.69
N GLU A 217 18.44 -1.60 3.08
CA GLU A 217 18.94 -0.25 3.26
C GLU A 217 18.07 0.81 2.57
N HIS A 218 17.41 0.44 1.46
CA HIS A 218 16.83 1.42 0.55
C HIS A 218 15.33 1.28 0.36
N TRP A 219 14.63 2.39 0.64
CA TRP A 219 13.22 2.51 0.34
C TRP A 219 13.03 2.91 -1.11
N HIS A 220 12.49 1.99 -1.90
CA HIS A 220 12.04 2.25 -3.26
C HIS A 220 13.16 2.84 -4.12
N SER A 221 12.91 3.96 -4.80
CA SER A 221 13.87 4.63 -5.69
C SER A 221 15.04 5.30 -4.98
N GLY A 222 15.20 5.08 -3.66
CA GLY A 222 16.33 5.62 -2.89
C GLY A 222 16.27 7.13 -2.62
N THR A 223 15.30 7.86 -3.18
CA THR A 223 15.17 9.33 -3.07
C THR A 223 15.22 9.88 -1.64
N MET A 224 14.77 9.08 -0.66
CA MET A 224 14.87 9.39 0.77
C MET A 224 16.11 8.75 1.42
N THR A 225 16.25 7.42 1.30
CA THR A 225 17.24 6.64 2.07
C THR A 225 18.68 6.84 1.59
N MET A 226 18.90 7.13 0.30
CA MET A 226 20.24 7.44 -0.23
C MET A 226 20.79 8.77 0.32
N ARG A 227 19.96 9.60 0.96
CA ARG A 227 20.37 10.82 1.66
C ARG A 227 20.89 10.53 3.07
N VAL A 228 20.61 9.36 3.62
CA VAL A 228 21.12 8.91 4.91
C VAL A 228 22.47 8.25 4.68
N ARG A 229 23.55 8.91 5.13
CA ARG A 229 24.94 8.49 4.90
C ARG A 229 25.18 7.00 5.20
N LEU A 230 24.74 6.54 6.37
CA LEU A 230 24.94 5.15 6.80
C LEU A 230 24.28 4.14 5.85
N LEU A 231 23.03 4.39 5.43
CA LEU A 231 22.30 3.50 4.52
C LEU A 231 22.94 3.49 3.13
N ARG A 232 23.39 4.65 2.66
CA ARG A 232 24.11 4.78 1.38
C ARG A 232 25.45 4.04 1.41
N GLU A 233 26.22 4.14 2.48
CA GLU A 233 27.52 3.47 2.60
C GLU A 233 27.38 1.94 2.67
N LEU A 234 26.32 1.43 3.29
CA LEU A 234 26.04 -0.01 3.36
C LEU A 234 25.69 -0.63 2.00
N ASN A 235 25.03 0.13 1.11
CA ASN A 235 24.67 -0.37 -0.22
C ASN A 235 24.66 0.78 -1.27
N PRO A 236 25.81 1.20 -1.80
CA PRO A 236 25.93 2.47 -2.54
C PRO A 236 25.46 2.42 -4.01
N HIS A 237 25.39 1.23 -4.60
CA HIS A 237 25.11 1.04 -6.03
C HIS A 237 24.32 -0.25 -6.27
N ALA A 238 23.51 -0.29 -7.32
CA ALA A 238 22.90 -1.54 -7.77
C ALA A 238 23.96 -2.52 -8.29
N TYR A 239 23.66 -3.81 -8.15
CA TYR A 239 24.49 -4.95 -8.54
C TYR A 239 23.62 -6.02 -9.21
N VAL A 240 24.25 -7.01 -9.85
CA VAL A 240 23.58 -8.24 -10.28
C VAL A 240 24.08 -9.41 -9.45
N GLU A 241 23.16 -10.10 -8.80
CA GLU A 241 23.48 -11.34 -8.12
C GLU A 241 23.59 -12.50 -9.09
N VAL A 242 24.69 -13.23 -8.99
CA VAL A 242 24.98 -14.38 -9.86
C VAL A 242 25.33 -15.57 -8.98
N SER A 243 24.81 -16.76 -9.31
CA SER A 243 25.15 -17.98 -8.60
C SER A 243 26.64 -18.33 -8.81
N PRO A 244 27.33 -19.00 -7.87
CA PRO A 244 28.72 -19.43 -8.08
C PRO A 244 28.90 -20.34 -9.29
N GLU A 245 27.85 -21.08 -9.67
CA GLU A 245 27.87 -21.95 -10.86
C GLU A 245 27.83 -21.15 -12.15
N ASP A 246 26.89 -20.21 -12.28
CA ASP A 246 26.79 -19.38 -13.47
C ASP A 246 27.98 -18.43 -13.59
N ALA A 247 28.51 -17.93 -12.47
CA ALA A 247 29.74 -17.15 -12.45
C ALA A 247 30.93 -17.91 -13.04
N ARG A 248 31.08 -19.21 -12.71
CA ARG A 248 32.09 -20.08 -13.33
C ARG A 248 31.85 -20.29 -14.82
N LYS A 249 30.60 -20.55 -15.23
CA LYS A 249 30.23 -20.74 -16.65
C LYS A 249 30.50 -19.48 -17.49
N LEU A 250 30.22 -18.30 -16.92
CA LEU A 250 30.42 -17.00 -17.55
C LEU A 250 31.87 -16.48 -17.41
N GLY A 251 32.69 -17.10 -16.58
CA GLY A 251 34.05 -16.66 -16.28
C GLY A 251 34.11 -15.28 -15.63
N VAL A 252 33.19 -14.97 -14.71
CA VAL A 252 33.11 -13.70 -13.99
C VAL A 252 33.33 -13.88 -12.48
N SER A 253 33.92 -12.86 -11.84
CA SER A 253 34.13 -12.76 -10.39
C SER A 253 33.37 -11.56 -9.81
N ASN A 254 33.45 -11.37 -8.49
CA ASN A 254 32.90 -10.15 -7.86
C ASN A 254 33.52 -8.89 -8.48
N GLU A 255 32.71 -7.83 -8.60
CA GLU A 255 33.06 -6.53 -9.19
C GLU A 255 33.30 -6.51 -10.70
N ASP A 256 33.42 -7.66 -11.37
CA ASP A 256 33.37 -7.74 -12.83
C ASP A 256 32.05 -7.13 -13.34
N ARG A 257 32.04 -6.70 -14.60
CA ARG A 257 30.84 -6.11 -15.22
C ARG A 257 30.12 -7.14 -16.07
N LEU A 258 28.80 -7.20 -15.90
CA LEU A 258 27.91 -8.03 -16.69
C LEU A 258 26.88 -7.14 -17.38
N LYS A 259 26.73 -7.33 -18.68
CA LYS A 259 25.65 -6.76 -19.48
C LYS A 259 24.47 -7.73 -19.45
N LEU A 260 23.34 -7.25 -18.93
CA LEU A 260 22.06 -7.93 -18.93
C LEU A 260 21.27 -7.39 -20.12
N ILE A 261 20.73 -8.28 -20.97
CA ILE A 261 20.00 -7.90 -22.17
C ILE A 261 18.66 -8.62 -22.18
N SER A 262 17.58 -7.85 -22.27
CA SER A 262 16.22 -8.35 -22.49
C SER A 262 15.77 -8.00 -23.92
N ARG A 263 14.56 -8.42 -24.30
CA ARG A 263 13.92 -7.99 -25.55
C ARG A 263 13.68 -6.47 -25.64
N ARG A 264 13.72 -5.76 -24.51
CA ARG A 264 13.38 -4.32 -24.39
C ARG A 264 14.59 -3.41 -24.27
N GLY A 265 15.76 -3.94 -23.96
CA GLY A 265 16.95 -3.14 -23.75
C GLY A 265 18.01 -3.86 -22.92
N GLU A 266 19.05 -3.11 -22.58
CA GLU A 266 20.22 -3.63 -21.89
C GLU A 266 20.70 -2.73 -20.75
N ILE A 267 21.36 -3.33 -19.77
CA ILE A 267 21.97 -2.61 -18.64
C ILE A 267 23.26 -3.31 -18.20
N VAL A 268 24.26 -2.53 -17.82
CA VAL A 268 25.53 -3.04 -17.28
C VAL A 268 25.59 -2.81 -15.77
N LEU A 269 25.87 -3.88 -15.02
CA LEU A 269 25.91 -3.90 -13.56
C LEU A 269 27.17 -4.62 -13.04
N PRO A 270 27.69 -4.23 -11.85
CA PRO A 270 28.74 -5.00 -11.18
C PRO A 270 28.19 -6.33 -10.67
N VAL A 271 28.98 -7.39 -10.78
CA VAL A 271 28.62 -8.75 -10.36
C VAL A 271 28.84 -8.89 -8.86
N TRP A 272 27.84 -9.48 -8.19
CA TRP A 272 27.98 -10.05 -6.86
C TRP A 272 27.71 -11.56 -6.93
N VAL A 273 28.78 -12.35 -6.84
CA VAL A 273 28.71 -13.80 -6.78
C VAL A 273 28.29 -14.22 -5.37
N THR A 274 27.13 -14.85 -5.27
CA THR A 274 26.52 -15.18 -3.97
C THR A 274 25.73 -16.47 -4.01
N LYS A 275 25.77 -17.23 -2.91
CA LYS A 275 24.94 -18.45 -2.74
C LYS A 275 23.45 -18.16 -2.55
N ARG A 276 23.06 -16.88 -2.41
CA ARG A 276 21.66 -16.43 -2.42
C ARG A 276 21.02 -16.60 -3.79
N ALA A 277 21.80 -16.43 -4.86
CA ALA A 277 21.32 -16.56 -6.23
C ALA A 277 21.19 -18.04 -6.62
N ARG A 278 20.10 -18.37 -7.32
CA ARG A 278 19.83 -19.70 -7.86
C ARG A 278 20.42 -19.82 -9.27
N PRO A 279 21.05 -20.95 -9.64
CA PRO A 279 21.51 -21.17 -11.01
C PRO A 279 20.41 -20.95 -12.06
N GLY A 280 20.74 -20.28 -13.15
CA GLY A 280 19.80 -19.89 -14.22
C GLY A 280 18.93 -18.67 -13.88
N MET A 281 19.17 -18.00 -12.76
CA MET A 281 18.46 -16.79 -12.34
C MET A 281 19.43 -15.74 -11.82
N VAL A 282 19.08 -14.47 -12.01
CA VAL A 282 19.79 -13.33 -11.42
C VAL A 282 18.85 -12.41 -10.67
N PHE A 283 19.37 -11.73 -9.65
CA PHE A 283 18.63 -10.71 -8.90
C PHE A 283 19.26 -9.34 -9.07
N VAL A 284 18.44 -8.32 -9.28
CA VAL A 284 18.89 -6.92 -9.34
C VAL A 284 17.99 -6.04 -8.45
N PRO A 285 18.57 -5.29 -7.50
CA PRO A 285 17.81 -4.33 -6.72
C PRO A 285 17.55 -3.05 -7.54
N TRP A 286 16.40 -2.42 -7.33
CA TRP A 286 15.93 -1.31 -8.19
C TRP A 286 16.03 0.08 -7.55
N PHE A 287 16.75 0.24 -6.45
CA PHE A 287 16.85 1.52 -5.74
C PHE A 287 17.75 2.56 -6.41
N ASP A 288 18.65 2.12 -7.29
CA ASP A 288 19.68 2.98 -7.87
C ASP A 288 19.13 3.72 -9.09
N GLU A 289 18.87 5.02 -8.96
CA GLU A 289 18.35 5.86 -10.03
C GLU A 289 19.25 5.94 -11.28
N ARG A 290 20.54 5.58 -11.16
CA ARG A 290 21.47 5.51 -12.31
C ARG A 290 21.31 4.22 -13.10
N LYS A 291 20.55 3.25 -12.58
CA LYS A 291 20.39 1.90 -13.12
C LYS A 291 18.91 1.50 -13.12
N LEU A 292 18.20 1.97 -14.14
CA LEU A 292 16.76 1.78 -14.31
C LEU A 292 16.41 0.35 -14.77
N ILE A 293 16.57 -0.64 -13.89
CA ILE A 293 16.38 -2.06 -14.22
C ILE A 293 14.99 -2.41 -14.76
N ASN A 294 13.96 -1.65 -14.39
CA ASN A 294 12.60 -1.86 -14.91
C ASN A 294 12.49 -1.63 -16.43
N LEU A 295 13.49 -1.01 -17.08
CA LEU A 295 13.56 -0.96 -18.55
C LEU A 295 13.77 -2.34 -19.18
N LEU A 296 14.22 -3.34 -18.41
CA LEU A 296 14.36 -4.71 -18.88
C LEU A 296 13.12 -5.57 -18.61
N THR A 297 12.23 -5.17 -17.70
CA THR A 297 11.08 -6.00 -17.28
C THR A 297 9.92 -5.94 -18.27
N VAL A 298 9.04 -6.94 -18.23
CA VAL A 298 7.88 -7.07 -19.11
C VAL A 298 6.89 -5.92 -18.86
N ASP A 299 6.36 -5.34 -19.94
CA ASP A 299 5.40 -4.21 -19.93
C ASP A 299 3.99 -4.66 -20.35
N ASP A 300 3.68 -5.96 -20.26
CA ASP A 300 2.38 -6.50 -20.64
C ASP A 300 1.34 -6.30 -19.51
N PRO A 301 0.33 -5.44 -19.70
CA PRO A 301 -0.72 -5.20 -18.70
C PRO A 301 -1.71 -6.36 -18.59
N GLN A 302 -1.68 -7.37 -19.47
CA GLN A 302 -2.57 -8.53 -19.44
C GLN A 302 -2.07 -9.65 -18.52
N SER A 303 -1.30 -9.33 -17.48
CA SER A 303 -0.82 -10.32 -16.53
C SER A 303 -1.97 -11.18 -15.96
N TRP A 304 -1.68 -12.47 -15.76
CA TRP A 304 -2.61 -13.52 -15.32
C TRP A 304 -3.52 -13.14 -14.14
N SER A 305 -3.09 -12.21 -13.28
CA SER A 305 -3.87 -11.78 -12.10
C SER A 305 -5.23 -11.19 -12.46
N GLY A 306 -5.41 -10.65 -13.69
CA GLY A 306 -6.58 -9.84 -14.05
C GLY A 306 -6.70 -8.56 -13.21
N ALA A 307 -5.68 -8.25 -12.39
CA ALA A 307 -5.64 -7.12 -11.45
C ALA A 307 -4.90 -5.90 -12.03
N GLY A 308 -4.38 -6.01 -13.26
CA GLY A 308 -3.57 -4.96 -13.89
C GLY A 308 -2.19 -4.78 -13.23
N GLU A 309 -1.69 -5.78 -12.52
CA GLU A 309 -0.37 -5.74 -11.89
C GLU A 309 0.72 -6.21 -12.87
N PRO A 310 1.76 -5.42 -13.16
CA PRO A 310 2.85 -5.82 -14.05
C PRO A 310 3.75 -6.90 -13.44
N ASP A 311 4.36 -7.74 -14.29
CA ASP A 311 5.31 -8.77 -13.85
C ASP A 311 6.75 -8.24 -13.80
N TYR A 312 7.14 -7.75 -12.62
CA TYR A 312 8.52 -7.34 -12.33
C TYR A 312 9.43 -8.47 -11.82
N LYS A 313 8.88 -9.68 -11.60
CA LYS A 313 9.56 -10.77 -10.89
C LYS A 313 10.10 -11.86 -11.79
N VAL A 314 9.52 -12.00 -12.99
CA VAL A 314 9.95 -12.98 -13.98
C VAL A 314 10.09 -12.29 -15.33
N CYS A 315 11.31 -12.29 -15.86
CA CYS A 315 11.64 -11.74 -17.16
C CYS A 315 12.79 -12.55 -17.76
N ALA A 316 12.73 -12.88 -19.04
CA ALA A 316 13.80 -13.62 -19.68
C ALA A 316 14.88 -12.65 -20.20
N ILE A 317 16.14 -12.92 -19.84
CA ILE A 317 17.30 -12.14 -20.27
C ILE A 317 18.44 -13.06 -20.74
N LYS A 318 19.41 -12.48 -21.43
CA LYS A 318 20.73 -13.07 -21.67
C LYS A 318 21.81 -12.25 -20.98
N LEU A 319 22.90 -12.93 -20.61
CA LEU A 319 24.03 -12.36 -19.89
C LEU A 319 25.25 -12.34 -20.80
N MET A 320 25.96 -11.22 -20.83
CA MET A 320 27.21 -11.06 -21.58
C MET A 320 28.27 -10.44 -20.68
N LYS A 321 29.46 -11.04 -20.63
CA LYS A 321 30.63 -10.43 -20.00
C LYS A 321 31.05 -9.19 -20.80
N VAL A 322 31.38 -8.11 -20.10
CA VAL A 322 31.87 -6.84 -20.70
C VAL A 322 33.39 -6.86 -20.81
#